data_AF-A0A5P1EK19-F1
#
_entry.id   AF-A0A5P1EK19-F1
#
_cell.length_a   1.000
_cell.length_b   1.000
_cell.length_c   1.000
_cell.angle_alpha   90.00
_cell.angle_beta   90.00
_cell.angle_gamma   90.00
#
_symmetry.space_group_name_H-M   'P 1'
#
loop_
_entity.id
_entity.type
_entity.pdbx_description
1 polymer ?
#
loop_
_entity_poly.entity_id
_entity_poly.type
_entity_poly.pdbx_seq_one_letter_code
_entity_poly.pdbx_strand_id
1 'polypeptide(L)'
;MTVIMWPQKQDTSENEKLCVYMVEKAISKLPDGVEEILGIVDLRGFGVENGDVGFLKFLIDVFYYYYPKRLGQLLFVEAPFVFQPIWKLVKPLMRSYSSLVRFCDVETVRKEYFTAETLPADFKI
;
A
#
# COMPACT_ATOMS: atom_id res chain seq x y z
N MET A 1 -7.63 2.02 -9.68
CA MET A 1 -7.48 2.38 -8.25
C MET A 1 -7.58 1.10 -7.43
N THR A 2 -6.52 0.71 -6.73
CA THR A 2 -6.48 -0.57 -5.99
C THR A 2 -6.00 -0.33 -4.57
N VAL A 3 -6.72 -0.90 -3.61
CA VAL A 3 -6.43 -0.86 -2.18
C VAL A 3 -5.59 -2.09 -1.84
N ILE A 4 -4.43 -1.93 -1.21
CA ILE A 4 -3.65 -3.07 -0.68
C ILE A 4 -3.91 -3.12 0.83
N MET A 5 -4.92 -3.89 1.22
CA MET A 5 -5.21 -4.09 2.64
C MET A 5 -4.13 -4.94 3.30
N TRP A 6 -3.80 -4.58 4.54
CA TRP A 6 -2.82 -5.28 5.37
C TRP A 6 -3.23 -6.75 5.54
N PRO A 7 -2.37 -7.73 5.23
CA PRO A 7 -2.69 -9.11 5.50
C PRO A 7 -2.79 -9.35 7.01
N GLN A 8 -3.95 -9.85 7.46
CA GLN A 8 -4.04 -10.49 8.77
C GLN A 8 -3.07 -11.68 8.82
N LYS A 9 -2.61 -12.11 10.00
CA LYS A 9 -1.66 -13.23 10.21
C LYS A 9 -2.05 -14.46 9.37
N GLN A 10 -1.50 -14.54 8.17
CA GLN A 10 -1.54 -15.66 7.23
C GLN A 10 -0.10 -16.11 6.99
N ASP A 11 0.07 -17.29 6.41
CA ASP A 11 1.39 -17.76 5.97
C ASP A 11 2.05 -16.72 5.04
N THR A 12 3.32 -16.41 5.29
CA THR A 12 4.09 -15.42 4.51
C THR A 12 4.02 -15.71 3.01
N SER A 13 4.04 -16.98 2.58
CA SER A 13 3.96 -17.33 1.16
C SER A 13 2.61 -16.98 0.52
N GLU A 14 1.51 -17.12 1.27
CA GLU A 14 0.18 -16.80 0.76
C GLU A 14 -0.04 -15.28 0.68
N ASN A 15 0.53 -14.53 1.62
CA ASN A 15 0.52 -13.06 1.57
C ASN A 15 1.28 -12.52 0.36
N GLU A 16 2.45 -13.10 0.04
CA GLU A 16 3.23 -12.73 -1.14
C GLU A 16 2.46 -13.00 -2.44
N LYS A 17 1.85 -14.19 -2.57
CA LYS A 17 1.01 -14.54 -3.74
C LYS A 17 -0.19 -13.61 -3.88
N LEU A 18 -0.90 -13.37 -2.77
CA LEU A 18 -2.04 -12.46 -2.76
C LEU A 18 -1.62 -11.04 -3.16
N CYS A 19 -0.48 -10.57 -2.67
CA CYS A 19 0.10 -9.28 -3.04
C CYS A 19 0.34 -9.16 -4.55
N VAL A 20 1.04 -10.14 -5.15
CA VAL A 20 1.29 -10.15 -6.60
C VAL A 20 -0.01 -10.20 -7.39
N TYR A 21 -0.97 -11.04 -6.97
CA TYR A 21 -2.30 -11.09 -7.58
C TYR A 21 -3.02 -9.74 -7.53
N MET A 22 -2.95 -9.03 -6.41
CA MET A 22 -3.56 -7.70 -6.26
C MET A 22 -2.89 -6.67 -7.17
N VAL A 23 -1.57 -6.71 -7.32
CA VAL A 23 -0.82 -5.83 -8.23
C VAL A 23 -1.22 -6.10 -9.68
N GLU A 24 -1.22 -7.35 -10.12
CA GLU A 24 -1.62 -7.74 -11.49
C GLU A 24 -3.07 -7.32 -11.79
N LYS A 25 -3.98 -7.57 -10.86
CA LYS A 25 -5.39 -7.18 -10.98
C LYS A 25 -5.57 -5.66 -10.98
N ALA A 26 -4.71 -4.91 -10.29
CA ALA A 26 -4.72 -3.46 -10.31
C ALA A 26 -4.34 -2.94 -11.70
N ILE A 27 -3.24 -3.47 -12.23
CA ILE A 27 -2.69 -3.14 -13.53
C ILE A 27 -3.69 -3.48 -14.64
N SER A 28 -4.33 -4.65 -14.60
CA SER A 28 -5.29 -5.08 -15.61
C SER A 28 -6.57 -4.25 -15.66
N LYS A 29 -6.82 -3.41 -14.65
CA LYS A 29 -7.99 -2.54 -14.55
C LYS A 29 -7.67 -1.07 -14.84
N LEU A 30 -6.43 -0.76 -15.19
CA LEU A 30 -6.06 0.60 -15.56
C LEU A 30 -6.74 0.99 -16.88
N PRO A 31 -7.28 2.22 -16.99
CA PRO A 31 -7.75 2.76 -18.25
C PRO A 31 -6.62 2.87 -19.28
N ASP A 32 -6.98 2.92 -20.56
CA ASP A 32 -6.02 3.14 -21.64
C ASP A 32 -5.21 4.43 -21.40
N GLY A 33 -3.89 4.34 -21.55
CA GLY A 33 -2.96 5.45 -21.33
C GLY A 33 -2.59 5.72 -19.86
N VAL A 34 -3.13 4.96 -18.90
CA VAL A 34 -2.73 5.03 -17.49
C VAL A 34 -1.81 3.86 -17.17
N GLU A 35 -0.58 4.17 -16.72
CA GLU A 35 0.43 3.14 -16.44
C GLU A 35 0.64 2.91 -14.93
N GLU A 36 0.32 3.90 -14.10
CA GLU A 36 0.61 3.89 -12.67
C GLU A 36 -0.61 3.49 -11.82
N ILE A 37 -0.34 2.76 -10.74
CA ILE A 37 -1.30 2.41 -9.70
C ILE A 37 -1.05 3.24 -8.44
N LEU A 38 -2.13 3.49 -7.70
CA LEU A 38 -2.11 4.00 -6.34
C LEU A 38 -2.03 2.80 -5.38
N GLY A 39 -1.06 2.79 -4.47
CA GLY A 39 -1.04 1.90 -3.32
C GLY A 39 -1.66 2.58 -2.10
N ILE A 40 -2.48 1.86 -1.35
CA ILE A 40 -3.04 2.33 -0.08
C ILE A 40 -2.75 1.26 0.95
N VAL A 41 -2.08 1.62 2.03
CA VAL A 41 -1.80 0.78 3.20
C VAL A 41 -2.52 1.42 4.38
N ASP A 42 -3.58 0.75 4.82
CA ASP A 42 -4.36 1.15 5.99
C ASP A 42 -3.68 0.67 7.27
N LEU A 43 -3.28 1.60 8.14
CA LEU A 43 -2.59 1.32 9.40
C LEU A 43 -3.51 1.48 10.61
N ARG A 44 -4.83 1.59 10.43
CA ARG A 44 -5.79 1.51 11.54
C ARG A 44 -5.65 0.17 12.25
N GLY A 45 -5.48 0.20 13.57
CA GLY A 45 -5.25 -1.00 14.37
C GLY A 45 -3.83 -1.59 14.26
N PHE A 46 -2.90 -0.87 13.63
CA PHE A 46 -1.51 -1.30 13.55
C PHE A 46 -0.86 -1.36 14.95
N GLY A 47 -0.27 -2.53 15.24
CA GLY A 47 0.58 -2.79 16.41
C GLY A 47 1.90 -3.40 15.95
N VAL A 48 2.97 -3.21 16.73
CA VAL A 48 4.33 -3.68 16.37
C VAL A 48 4.37 -5.20 16.24
N GLU A 49 3.57 -5.91 17.03
CA GLU A 49 3.41 -7.36 16.97
C GLU A 49 2.84 -7.87 15.64
N ASN A 50 2.24 -6.98 14.86
CA ASN A 50 1.69 -7.27 13.55
C ASN A 50 2.54 -6.66 12.42
N GLY A 51 3.65 -5.97 12.73
CA GLY A 51 4.52 -5.35 11.74
C GLY A 51 5.42 -6.36 11.03
N ASP A 52 5.15 -6.63 9.76
CA ASP A 52 5.95 -7.53 8.93
C ASP A 52 6.90 -6.74 8.00
N VAL A 53 8.11 -6.47 8.50
CA VAL A 53 9.17 -5.81 7.72
C VAL A 53 9.62 -6.68 6.54
N GLY A 54 9.53 -8.01 6.65
CA GLY A 54 9.86 -8.95 5.58
C GLY A 54 8.90 -8.80 4.41
N PHE A 55 7.61 -8.79 4.70
CA PHE A 55 6.57 -8.55 3.69
C PHE A 55 6.68 -7.16 3.07
N LEU A 56 6.96 -6.11 3.86
CA LEU A 56 7.20 -4.77 3.31
C LEU A 56 8.41 -4.73 2.37
N LYS A 57 9.50 -5.43 2.71
CA LYS A 57 10.65 -5.58 1.82
C LYS A 57 10.27 -6.31 0.54
N PHE A 58 9.52 -7.41 0.63
CA PHE A 58 9.00 -8.14 -0.53
C PHE A 58 8.18 -7.23 -1.45
N LEU A 59 7.24 -6.46 -0.89
CA LEU A 59 6.42 -5.51 -1.66
C LEU A 59 7.26 -4.48 -2.41
N ILE A 60 8.30 -3.95 -1.77
CA ILE A 60 9.25 -3.01 -2.39
C ILE A 60 10.00 -3.71 -3.54
N ASP A 61 10.51 -4.92 -3.31
CA ASP A 61 11.23 -5.70 -4.32
C ASP A 61 10.33 -6.03 -5.54
N VAL A 62 9.03 -6.31 -5.32
CA VAL A 62 8.05 -6.51 -6.38
C VAL A 62 7.98 -5.30 -7.31
N PHE A 63 7.78 -4.09 -6.78
CA PHE A 63 7.73 -2.88 -7.61
C PHE A 63 9.09 -2.48 -8.18
N TYR A 64 10.18 -2.77 -7.48
CA TYR A 64 11.52 -2.40 -7.96
C TYR A 64 11.98 -3.28 -9.11
N TYR A 65 11.79 -4.60 -9.02
CA TYR A 65 12.35 -5.55 -9.98
C TYR A 65 11.36 -6.02 -11.04
N TYR A 66 10.07 -6.16 -10.71
CA TYR A 66 9.08 -6.79 -11.60
C TYR A 66 8.11 -5.78 -12.22
N TYR A 67 7.74 -4.72 -11.48
CA TYR A 67 6.80 -3.69 -11.94
C TYR A 67 7.41 -2.28 -11.86
N PRO A 68 8.58 -2.04 -12.48
CA PRO A 68 9.24 -0.75 -12.41
C PRO A 68 8.34 0.36 -12.97
N LYS A 69 8.30 1.51 -12.28
CA LYS A 69 7.48 2.68 -12.64
C LYS A 69 5.96 2.43 -12.66
N ARG A 70 5.49 1.30 -12.12
CA ARG A 70 4.04 1.04 -12.03
C ARG A 70 3.42 1.62 -10.77
N LEU A 71 4.19 1.95 -9.73
CA LEU A 71 3.69 2.61 -8.53
C LEU A 71 3.84 4.12 -8.69
N GLY A 72 2.72 4.86 -8.74
CA GLY A 72 2.73 6.33 -8.84
C GLY A 72 2.66 7.04 -7.49
N GLN A 73 1.96 6.45 -6.52
CA GLN A 73 1.87 6.98 -5.15
C GLN A 73 1.57 5.85 -4.16
N LEU A 74 2.07 5.97 -2.92
CA LEU A 74 1.78 5.06 -1.81
C LEU A 74 1.25 5.83 -0.60
N LEU A 75 0.02 5.53 -0.18
CA LEU A 75 -0.60 6.15 0.99
C LEU A 75 -0.41 5.27 2.22
N PHE A 76 0.16 5.82 3.29
CA PHE A 76 0.06 5.27 4.64
C PHE A 76 -1.07 6.00 5.37
N VAL A 77 -2.19 5.31 5.57
CA VAL A 77 -3.41 5.89 6.13
C VAL A 77 -3.46 5.63 7.63
N GLU A 78 -3.74 6.67 8.42
CA GLU A 78 -3.87 6.57 9.90
C GLU A 78 -2.64 5.97 10.58
N ALA A 79 -1.44 6.31 10.10
CA ALA A 79 -0.20 5.77 10.64
C ALA A 79 -0.03 6.15 12.13
N PRO A 80 -0.09 5.19 13.08
CA PRO A 80 0.06 5.50 14.49
C PRO A 80 1.52 5.85 14.82
N PHE A 81 1.76 6.55 15.93
CA PHE A 81 3.12 6.88 16.39
C PHE A 81 4.02 5.66 16.52
N VAL A 82 3.45 4.50 16.88
CA VAL A 82 4.19 3.23 17.02
C VAL A 82 4.71 2.67 15.67
N PHE A 83 4.23 3.18 14.53
CA PHE A 83 4.76 2.84 13.21
C PHE A 83 6.10 3.54 12.90
N GLN A 84 6.43 4.64 13.59
CA GLN A 84 7.63 5.44 13.31
C GLN A 84 8.96 4.64 13.33
N PRO A 85 9.21 3.73 14.30
CA PRO A 85 10.42 2.90 14.29
C PRO A 85 10.50 1.98 13.07
N ILE A 86 9.38 1.38 12.67
CA ILE A 86 9.30 0.51 11.49
C ILE A 86 9.53 1.33 10.22
N TRP A 87 8.94 2.53 10.14
CA TRP A 87 9.17 3.42 9.02
C TRP A 87 10.64 3.81 8.86
N LYS A 88 11.37 4.05 9.97
CA LYS A 88 12.81 4.31 9.92
C LYS A 88 13.62 3.14 9.33
N LEU A 89 13.16 1.90 9.51
CA LEU A 89 13.78 0.69 8.95
C LEU A 89 13.40 0.50 7.48
N VAL A 90 12.15 0.77 7.12
CA VAL A 90 11.59 0.50 5.78
C VAL A 90 11.95 1.60 4.78
N LYS A 91 11.94 2.87 5.18
CA LYS A 91 12.18 4.01 4.29
C LYS A 91 13.49 3.89 3.49
N PRO A 92 14.64 3.49 4.07
CA PRO A 92 15.87 3.29 3.29
C PRO A 92 15.76 2.17 2.24
N LEU A 93 15.00 1.11 2.53
CA LEU A 93 14.79 -0.02 1.62
C LEU A 93 14.01 0.40 0.37
N MET A 94 13.12 1.39 0.49
CA MET A 94 12.31 1.90 -0.61
C MET A 94 13.10 2.67 -1.69
N ARG A 95 14.35 3.08 -1.40
CA ARG A 95 15.19 3.85 -2.35
C ARG A 95 14.42 5.05 -2.92
N SER A 96 14.32 5.17 -4.24
CA SER A 96 13.58 6.24 -4.93
C SER A 96 12.07 6.19 -4.68
N TYR A 97 11.48 5.02 -4.39
CA TYR A 97 10.04 4.92 -4.11
C TYR A 97 9.63 5.62 -2.80
N SER A 98 10.59 5.93 -1.92
CA SER A 98 10.29 6.66 -0.68
C SER A 98 9.73 8.07 -0.93
N SER A 99 9.99 8.69 -2.08
CA SER A 99 9.43 10.00 -2.44
C SER A 99 7.96 9.93 -2.87
N LEU A 100 7.45 8.73 -3.18
CA LEU A 100 6.06 8.51 -3.56
C LEU A 100 5.14 8.33 -2.34
N VAL A 101 5.71 8.29 -1.14
CA VAL A 101 4.98 8.02 0.09
C VAL A 101 4.29 9.28 0.60
N ARG A 102 3.00 9.17 0.88
CA ARG A 102 2.21 10.18 1.60
C ARG A 102 1.60 9.57 2.86
N PHE A 103 1.82 10.21 4.00
CA PHE A 103 1.08 9.93 5.23
C PHE A 103 -0.18 10.79 5.24
N CYS A 104 -1.34 10.19 5.49
CA CYS A 104 -2.62 10.91 5.50
C CYS A 104 -3.65 10.23 6.41
N ASP A 105 -4.73 10.96 6.72
CA ASP A 105 -5.89 10.43 7.45
C ASP A 105 -6.95 9.86 6.50
N VAL A 106 -7.95 9.16 7.06
CA VAL A 106 -9.06 8.59 6.29
C VAL A 106 -9.86 9.66 5.55
N GLU A 107 -10.01 10.85 6.13
CA GLU A 107 -10.76 11.95 5.52
C GLU A 107 -10.10 12.46 4.24
N THR A 108 -8.77 12.58 4.24
CA THR A 108 -7.95 12.92 3.08
C THR A 108 -8.15 11.88 1.98
N VAL A 109 -8.09 10.59 2.33
CA VAL A 109 -8.33 9.50 1.37
C VAL A 109 -9.71 9.64 0.72
N ARG A 110 -10.76 9.84 1.53
CA ARG A 110 -12.14 9.99 1.05
C ARG A 110 -12.29 11.16 0.07
N LYS A 111 -11.76 12.33 0.43
CA LYS A 111 -12.01 13.58 -0.30
C LYS A 111 -11.17 13.71 -1.56
N GLU A 112 -9.92 13.26 -1.52
CA GLU A 112 -8.97 13.51 -2.61
C GLU A 112 -8.86 12.34 -3.60
N TYR A 113 -9.15 11.12 -3.17
CA TYR A 113 -8.87 9.92 -3.98
C TYR A 113 -10.11 9.16 -4.45
N PHE A 114 -11.28 9.38 -3.83
CA PHE A 114 -12.48 8.62 -4.14
C PHE A 114 -13.69 9.51 -4.39
N THR A 115 -14.58 9.05 -5.26
CA THR A 115 -15.96 9.55 -5.35
C THR A 115 -16.86 8.74 -4.43
N ALA A 116 -18.09 9.21 -4.19
CA ALA A 116 -19.06 8.48 -3.36
C ALA A 116 -19.34 7.05 -3.90
N GLU A 117 -19.29 6.87 -5.22
CA GLU A 117 -19.55 5.61 -5.93
C GLU A 117 -18.34 4.66 -5.88
N THR A 118 -17.13 5.20 -5.81
CA THR A 118 -15.88 4.42 -5.88
C THR A 118 -15.24 4.17 -4.51
N LEU A 119 -15.77 4.79 -3.45
CA LEU A 119 -15.29 4.66 -2.08
C LEU A 119 -15.40 3.22 -1.56
N PRO A 120 -14.30 2.58 -1.14
CA PRO A 120 -14.33 1.23 -0.57
C PRO A 120 -15.07 1.22 0.77
N ALA A 121 -15.72 0.10 1.09
CA ALA A 121 -16.54 -0.04 2.31
C ALA A 121 -15.76 0.29 3.59
N ASP A 122 -14.50 -0.12 3.69
CA ASP A 122 -13.64 0.13 4.86
C ASP A 122 -13.35 1.62 5.08
N PHE A 123 -13.48 2.43 4.03
CA PHE A 123 -13.35 3.87 4.07
C PHE A 123 -14.70 4.58 4.09
N LYS A 124 -15.84 3.92 4.34
CA LYS A 124 -17.16 4.58 4.49
C LYS A 124 -17.54 4.90 5.95
N ILE A 125 -16.87 4.27 6.91
CA ILE A 125 -17.23 4.26 8.34
C ILE A 125 -16.63 5.44 9.09
#